data_AF-A0A4C1WP55-F1
#
_entry.id   AF-A0A4C1WP55-F1
#
_cell.length_a   1.000
_cell.length_b   1.000
_cell.length_c   1.000
_cell.angle_alpha   90.00
_cell.angle_beta   90.00
_cell.angle_gamma   90.00
#
_symmetry.space_group_name_H-M   'P 1'
#
loop_
_entity.id
_entity.type
_entity.pdbx_description
1 polymer ?
#
loop_
_entity_poly.entity_id
_entity_poly.type
_entity_poly.pdbx_seq_one_letter_code
_entity_poly.pdbx_strand_id
1 'polypeptide(L)' 'MKWDHVRGAETNKKVSAMNLYAYRLMVRAGEDNTIRRCRHLFNRYVVDMYAKIESEQSRYIKPNQAKLRSEEYIHF' A
#
# COMPACT_ATOMS: atom_id res chain seq x y z
N MET A 1 -13.93 -19.07 -30.03
CA MET A 1 -13.27 -18.12 -29.11
C MET A 1 -13.20 -18.77 -27.73
N LYS A 2 -12.02 -19.28 -27.34
CA LYS A 2 -11.79 -19.83 -26.00
C LYS A 2 -11.44 -18.69 -25.07
N TRP A 3 -12.29 -18.45 -24.08
CA TRP A 3 -11.94 -17.63 -22.92
C TRP A 3 -11.25 -18.55 -21.91
N ASP A 4 -9.94 -18.72 -22.08
CA ASP A 4 -9.15 -19.46 -21.10
C ASP A 4 -8.96 -18.55 -19.89
N HIS A 5 -9.71 -18.87 -18.84
CA HIS A 5 -9.67 -18.18 -17.56
C HIS A 5 -8.39 -18.63 -16.84
N VAL A 6 -7.26 -17.97 -17.10
CA VAL A 6 -5.99 -18.18 -16.38
C VAL A 6 -6.14 -17.65 -14.95
N ARG A 7 -6.90 -18.37 -14.13
CA ARG A 7 -6.95 -18.23 -12.67
C ARG A 7 -5.86 -19.14 -12.11
N GLY A 8 -4.75 -18.56 -11.66
CA GLY A 8 -3.81 -19.29 -10.80
C GLY A 8 -2.33 -19.29 -11.21
N ALA A 9 -1.80 -18.23 -11.80
CA ALA A 9 -0.36 -18.02 -11.72
C ALA A 9 -0.06 -17.44 -10.32
N GLU A 10 0.51 -18.24 -9.42
CA GLU A 10 1.04 -17.74 -8.15
C GLU A 10 2.17 -16.76 -8.44
N THR A 11 1.83 -15.49 -8.61
CA THR A 11 2.85 -14.45 -8.62
C THR A 11 3.32 -14.31 -7.18
N ASN A 12 4.50 -14.85 -6.86
CA ASN A 12 5.26 -14.58 -5.63
C ASN A 12 5.75 -13.11 -5.60
N LYS A 13 4.82 -12.19 -5.86
CA LYS A 13 5.04 -10.75 -5.84
C LYS A 13 4.72 -10.31 -4.42
N LYS A 14 5.75 -9.98 -3.65
CA LYS A 14 5.57 -9.26 -2.39
C LYS A 14 4.89 -7.92 -2.70
N VAL A 15 3.63 -7.79 -2.31
CA VAL A 15 2.86 -6.55 -2.45
C VAL A 15 3.16 -5.67 -1.23
N SER A 16 3.50 -4.40 -1.46
CA SER A 16 3.67 -3.45 -0.35
C SER A 16 2.34 -3.19 0.35
N ALA A 17 2.38 -2.87 1.65
CA ALA A 17 1.19 -2.48 2.38
C ALA A 17 0.44 -1.33 1.68
N MET A 18 1.18 -0.34 1.17
CA MET A 18 0.66 0.76 0.37
C MET A 18 -0.14 0.29 -0.85
N ASN A 19 0.38 -0.64 -1.64
CA ASN A 19 -0.30 -1.16 -2.82
C ASN A 19 -1.57 -1.93 -2.47
N LEU A 20 -1.54 -2.70 -1.37
CA LEU A 20 -2.71 -3.41 -0.86
C LEU A 20 -3.82 -2.44 -0.42
N TYR A 21 -3.47 -1.39 0.33
CA TYR A 21 -4.44 -0.40 0.81
C TYR A 21 -4.98 0.48 -0.31
N ALA A 22 -4.13 0.90 -1.26
CA ALA A 22 -4.57 1.63 -2.46
C ALA A 22 -5.57 0.81 -3.27
N TYR A 23 -5.30 -0.49 -3.47
CA TYR A 23 -6.22 -1.41 -4.13
C TYR A 23 -7.58 -1.48 -3.41
N ARG A 24 -7.59 -1.54 -2.08
CA ARG A 24 -8.82 -1.57 -1.26
C ARG A 24 -9.61 -0.28 -1.25
N LEU A 25 -8.96 0.87 -1.48
CA LEU A 25 -9.61 2.19 -1.47
C LEU A 25 -10.13 2.64 -2.86
N MET A 26 -9.64 2.00 -3.93
CA MET A 26 -9.97 2.32 -5.31
C MET A 26 -11.48 2.17 -5.59
N VAL A 27 -12.09 3.17 -6.23
CA VAL A 27 -13.47 3.05 -6.73
C VAL A 27 -13.45 2.30 -8.05
N ARG A 28 -14.31 1.27 -8.17
CA ARG A 28 -14.52 0.54 -9.41
C ARG A 28 -15.99 0.49 -9.75
N ALA A 29 -16.31 0.67 -11.03
CA ALA A 29 -17.67 0.55 -11.51
C ALA A 29 -18.16 -0.89 -11.33
N GLY A 30 -19.33 -1.07 -10.71
CA GLY A 30 -19.93 -2.39 -10.48
C GLY A 30 -19.48 -3.11 -9.20
N GLU A 31 -18.55 -2.55 -8.42
CA GLU A 31 -18.16 -3.08 -7.11
C GLU A 31 -18.68 -2.17 -5.99
N ASP A 32 -19.36 -2.75 -5.00
CA ASP A 32 -19.80 -2.01 -3.82
C ASP A 32 -18.68 -1.92 -2.78
N ASN A 33 -18.13 -0.73 -2.60
CA ASN A 33 -17.14 -0.46 -1.57
C ASN A 33 -17.82 -0.26 -0.21
N THR A 34 -18.17 -1.35 0.45
CA THR A 34 -18.78 -1.37 1.80
C THR A 34 -17.99 -0.55 2.81
N ILE A 35 -16.65 -0.58 2.72
CA ILE A 35 -15.75 0.22 3.57
C ILE A 35 -16.00 1.73 3.43
N ARG A 36 -16.33 2.23 2.23
CA ARG A 36 -16.63 3.66 2.00
C ARG A 36 -18.00 4.08 2.53
N ARG A 37 -18.95 3.14 2.66
CA ARG A 37 -20.29 3.43 3.22
C ARG A 37 -20.22 3.80 4.69
N CYS A 38 -19.17 3.39 5.40
CA CYS A 38 -19.04 3.54 6.84
C CYS A 38 -18.53 4.92 7.33
N ARG A 39 -18.62 5.99 6.53
CA ARG A 39 -18.31 7.41 6.86
C ARG A 39 -17.24 7.62 7.94
N HIS A 40 -17.62 7.76 9.21
CA HIS A 40 -16.68 8.02 10.31
C HIS A 40 -15.68 6.89 10.54
N LEU A 41 -16.13 5.64 10.45
CA LEU A 41 -15.26 4.46 10.55
C LEU A 41 -14.30 4.39 9.37
N PHE A 42 -14.74 4.83 8.18
CA PHE A 42 -13.88 4.92 7.01
C PHE A 42 -12.74 5.92 7.22
N ASN A 43 -13.04 7.12 7.70
CA ASN A 43 -12.03 8.14 7.95
C ASN A 43 -10.99 7.67 8.98
N ARG A 44 -11.42 7.02 10.06
CA ARG A 44 -10.51 6.46 11.06
C ARG A 44 -9.66 5.33 10.49
N TYR A 45 -10.27 4.45 9.71
CA TYR A 45 -9.56 3.38 9.02
C TYR A 45 -8.44 3.93 8.11
N VAL A 46 -8.73 4.95 7.29
CA VAL A 46 -7.73 5.54 6.38
C VAL A 46 -6.55 6.12 7.15
N VAL A 47 -6.82 6.86 8.23
CA VAL A 47 -5.78 7.45 9.09
C VAL A 47 -4.91 6.37 9.73
N ASP A 48 -5.53 5.33 10.30
CA ASP A 48 -4.81 4.23 10.95
C ASP A 48 -3.95 3.44 9.94
N MET A 49 -4.45 3.21 8.72
CA MET A 49 -3.67 2.53 7.68
C MET A 49 -2.50 3.37 7.18
N TYR A 50 -2.68 4.70 7.05
CA TYR A 50 -1.59 5.60 6.69
C TYR A 50 -0.48 5.60 7.76
N ALA A 51 -0.85 5.75 9.04
CA ALA A 51 0.11 5.70 10.14
C ALA A 51 0.88 4.38 10.20
N LYS A 52 0.23 3.26 9.86
CA LYS A 52 0.87 1.95 9.75
C LYS A 52 1.92 1.91 8.63
N ILE A 53 1.58 2.40 7.44
CA ILE A 53 2.50 2.45 6.28
C ILE A 53 3.73 3.29 6.63
N GLU A 54 3.53 4.49 7.18
CA GLU A 54 4.62 5.39 7.58
C GLU A 54 5.51 4.75 8.66
N SER A 55 4.92 4.01 9.60
CA SER A 55 5.67 3.27 10.62
C SER A 55 6.54 2.16 10.01
N GLU A 56 6.03 1.44 9.00
CA GLU A 56 6.79 0.43 8.26
C GLU A 56 7.94 1.07 7.47
N GLN A 57 7.68 2.22 6.82
CA GLN A 57 8.71 2.99 6.11
C GLN A 57 9.80 3.51 7.06
N SER A 58 9.42 4.13 8.18
CA SER A 58 10.38 4.60 9.20
C SER A 58 11.23 3.45 9.74
N ARG A 59 10.61 2.28 9.98
CA ARG A 59 11.30 1.07 10.41
C ARG A 59 12.29 0.55 9.37
N TYR A 60 11.98 0.69 8.08
CA TYR A 60 12.91 0.33 7.00
C TYR A 60 14.06 1.34 6.88
N ILE A 61 13.76 2.64 7.00
CA ILE A 61 14.71 3.73 6.85
C ILE A 61 15.78 3.69 7.95
N LYS A 62 15.39 3.51 9.22
CA LYS A 62 16.31 3.49 10.39
C LYS A 62 17.55 2.58 10.22
N PRO A 63 17.42 1.28 9.91
CA PRO A 63 18.57 0.40 9.73
C PRO A 63 19.26 0.58 8.37
N ASN A 64 18.58 1.12 7.36
CA ASN A 64 19.12 1.29 6.01
C ASN A 64 19.84 2.63 5.80
N GLN A 65 19.98 3.47 6.84
CA GLN A 65 20.61 4.79 6.77
C GLN A 65 22.03 4.76 6.18
N ALA A 66 22.87 3.79 6.59
CA ALA A 66 24.24 3.66 6.08
C ALA A 66 24.29 3.40 4.57
N LYS A 67 23.26 2.75 4.01
CA LYS A 67 23.11 2.49 2.58
C LYS A 67 22.49 3.68 1.84
N LEU A 68 21.66 4.47 2.52
CA LEU A 68 21.02 5.66 1.97
C LEU A 68 21.95 6.88 1.90
N ARG A 69 23.13 6.82 2.56
CA ARG A 69 24.21 7.83 2.54
C ARG A 69 23.68 9.27 2.48
N SER A 70 22.91 9.65 3.50
CA SER A 70 22.56 11.06 3.72
C SER A 70 23.79 11.94 3.96
N GLU A 71 24.91 11.35 4.40
CA GLU A 71 26.19 12.01 4.65
C GLU A 71 26.90 12.52 3.37
N GLU A 72 26.58 11.98 2.19
CA GLU A 72 27.20 12.38 0.91
C GLU A 72 26.38 13.47 0.18
N TYR A 73 25.19 13.78 0.69
CA TYR A 73 24.29 14.82 0.16
C TYR A 73 24.65 16.20 0.76
N ILE A 74 25.91 16.60 0.62
CA ILE A 74 26.38 17.95 0.94
C ILE A 74 26.41 18.73 -0.39
N HIS A 75 25.24 19.03 -0.95
CA HIS A 75 25.12 20.05 -1.97
C HIS A 75 24.43 21.26 -1.33
N PHE A 76 25.26 22.23 -0.92
CA PHE A 76 24.87 23.61 -0.61
C PHE A 76 24.81 24.45 -1.88
#